data_AF-N8YPQ6-F1
#
_entry.id   AF-N8YPQ6-F1
#
_cell.length_a   1.000
_cell.length_b   1.000
_cell.length_c   1.000
_cell.angle_alpha   90.00
_cell.angle_beta   90.00
_cell.angle_gamma   90.00
#
_symmetry.space_group_name_H-M   'P 1'
#
loop_
_entity.id
_entity.type
_entity.pdbx_description
1 polymer ?
#
loop_
_entity_poly.entity_id
_entity_poly.type
_entity_poly.pdbx_seq_one_letter_code
_entity_poly.pdbx_strand_id
1 'polypeptide(L)'
;MMISRSFMPSVLMLSISTVMLGCGGGSGGDSSSSNDGGTDNPDNGNTIPKPVTCVESQYLEEGVCKNKVVQNIQSLPFSTLIQGQSYPLSLQTDQGLAVTFSSNTPNICSVNGSELKALKVGQCTLGLTQAGTAKVLPLNSSMTVNVTCAADQYLENNVCVNKLKQTIVPFKMKYILTESVYSLDTESSAKLPVTISSLSTATCTYSNGELKGSGAGTCTLKLTQEGDAKTLAAQSQTISFDVFKGSSMSDAPDINNCYAGKLSAKFRNEFLNELNTVRALHGLPSITYDYAREDEMMQTALILAANNILTHYPEANTNCYSDIGAVGARTSSLEMGVRQNKNDYSPAESITNMVHDKLNLFAGDVGHRLWMLNPFLQKSAYGSVNAPSFKDTRFPYVVGTSYKVVYPFNHTTTAPLGVIAYPYHNYPAKYYMAGSILSISVLTEQKNFFANRNVDYAKANVVVTERSSGAKQKISNIRYENIGVPNHIQFNFDDLKLNVIYDVKLSNVLVNGQPKEYSYWFNVNGR
;
A
#
# COMPACT_ATOMS: atom_id res chain seq x y z
N MET A 1 6.12 9.39 13.41
CA MET A 1 6.74 8.75 12.23
C MET A 1 5.85 7.58 11.77
N MET A 2 4.85 7.84 10.93
CA MET A 2 4.10 6.76 10.26
C MET A 2 4.93 6.32 9.06
N ILE A 3 5.69 5.24 9.23
CA ILE A 3 6.20 4.48 8.09
C ILE A 3 4.95 3.98 7.36
N SER A 4 4.77 4.36 6.09
CA SER A 4 3.66 3.86 5.28
C SER A 4 3.69 2.34 5.32
N ARG A 5 2.59 1.74 5.74
CA ARG A 5 2.37 0.30 5.64
C ARG A 5 2.11 -0.01 4.17
N SER A 6 3.15 -0.01 3.35
CA SER A 6 3.00 -0.29 1.92
C SER A 6 4.16 -1.12 1.39
N PHE A 7 4.47 -2.24 2.06
CA PHE A 7 5.11 -3.39 1.42
C PHE A 7 4.69 -4.67 2.16
N MET A 8 3.51 -5.19 1.82
CA MET A 8 3.21 -6.62 1.98
C MET A 8 2.90 -7.17 0.58
N PRO A 9 3.67 -8.13 0.05
CA PRO A 9 3.31 -8.81 -1.19
C PRO A 9 2.06 -9.67 -0.92
N SER A 10 1.02 -9.48 -1.74
CA SER A 10 -0.21 -10.28 -1.73
C SER A 10 0.12 -11.77 -1.87
N VAL A 11 -0.21 -12.56 -0.84
CA VAL A 11 -0.22 -14.02 -0.93
C VAL A 11 -1.55 -14.44 -1.54
N LEU A 12 -1.49 -14.92 -2.78
CA LEU A 12 -2.59 -15.51 -3.53
C LEU A 12 -3.01 -16.82 -2.82
N MET A 13 -4.20 -16.86 -2.22
CA MET A 13 -4.79 -18.10 -1.72
C MET A 13 -5.22 -18.98 -2.90
N LEU A 14 -4.50 -20.09 -3.11
CA LEU A 14 -5.02 -21.23 -3.88
C LEU A 14 -6.06 -21.96 -3.03
N SER A 15 -7.30 -22.03 -3.52
CA SER A 15 -8.33 -22.89 -2.98
C SER A 15 -8.05 -24.36 -3.33
N ILE A 16 -7.92 -25.18 -2.29
CA ILE A 16 -7.85 -26.64 -2.33
C ILE A 16 -9.27 -27.19 -2.55
N SER A 17 -9.50 -27.97 -3.60
CA SER A 17 -10.72 -28.77 -3.78
C SER A 17 -10.49 -30.18 -3.23
N THR A 18 -11.22 -30.54 -2.18
CA THR A 18 -11.30 -31.90 -1.63
C THR A 18 -12.50 -32.68 -2.16
N VAL A 19 -12.17 -33.90 -2.58
CA VAL A 19 -12.91 -35.17 -2.75
C VAL A 19 -14.22 -35.34 -1.95
N MET A 20 -15.21 -36.02 -2.56
CA MET A 20 -16.09 -37.06 -1.99
C MET A 20 -16.74 -37.84 -3.17
N LEU A 21 -16.41 -39.12 -3.40
CA LEU A 21 -17.00 -40.35 -2.83
C LEU A 21 -18.40 -40.69 -3.37
N GLY A 22 -18.49 -41.89 -3.98
CA GLY A 22 -19.72 -42.47 -4.51
C GLY A 22 -20.40 -43.48 -3.58
N CYS A 23 -21.55 -43.95 -4.03
CA CYS A 23 -22.29 -45.18 -3.68
C CYS A 23 -23.55 -45.15 -4.59
N GLY A 24 -24.09 -46.22 -5.19
CA GLY A 24 -24.01 -47.64 -4.91
C GLY A 24 -25.41 -48.16 -4.52
N GLY A 25 -26.00 -49.06 -5.33
CA GLY A 25 -27.16 -49.90 -5.00
C GLY A 25 -28.53 -49.33 -5.42
N GLY A 26 -29.51 -50.10 -5.87
CA GLY A 26 -29.69 -51.54 -5.99
C GLY A 26 -31.19 -51.78 -6.25
N SER A 27 -31.55 -52.73 -7.11
CA SER A 27 -32.95 -53.10 -7.37
C SER A 27 -33.08 -54.62 -7.32
N GLY A 28 -34.00 -55.10 -6.50
CA GLY A 28 -34.35 -56.50 -6.36
C GLY A 28 -35.47 -56.68 -5.33
N GLY A 29 -36.45 -57.52 -5.64
CA GLY A 29 -37.36 -58.09 -4.64
C GLY A 29 -38.84 -58.17 -5.01
N ASP A 30 -39.16 -59.05 -5.95
CA ASP A 30 -40.23 -60.06 -6.02
C ASP A 30 -41.42 -60.12 -5.04
N SER A 31 -42.49 -60.71 -5.62
CA SER A 31 -43.50 -61.64 -5.05
C SER A 31 -44.66 -61.03 -4.23
N SER A 32 -45.89 -61.54 -4.20
CA SER A 32 -46.47 -62.86 -4.49
C SER A 32 -48.02 -62.79 -4.48
N SER A 33 -48.65 -63.74 -5.20
CA SER A 33 -49.86 -64.58 -4.90
C SER A 33 -51.17 -63.94 -4.34
N SER A 34 -52.40 -64.45 -4.51
CA SER A 34 -52.92 -65.81 -4.79
C SER A 34 -54.47 -65.77 -4.91
N ASN A 35 -55.04 -66.81 -5.55
CA ASN A 35 -56.40 -67.41 -5.42
C ASN A 35 -57.62 -66.57 -5.88
N ASP A 36 -58.70 -67.11 -6.44
CA ASP A 36 -59.32 -68.43 -6.29
C ASP A 36 -60.24 -68.76 -7.48
N GLY A 37 -60.61 -70.04 -7.62
CA GLY A 37 -61.42 -70.58 -8.73
C GLY A 37 -62.94 -70.47 -8.56
N GLY A 38 -63.67 -70.82 -9.63
CA GLY A 38 -65.12 -71.01 -9.60
C GLY A 38 -65.77 -71.03 -10.99
N THR A 39 -66.24 -72.21 -11.39
CA THR A 39 -66.95 -72.55 -12.64
C THR A 39 -68.40 -72.07 -12.64
N ASP A 40 -68.93 -71.64 -13.79
CA ASP A 40 -70.09 -72.25 -14.47
C ASP A 40 -70.55 -71.42 -15.70
N ASN A 41 -70.99 -72.15 -16.71
CA ASN A 41 -71.33 -71.75 -18.08
C ASN A 41 -72.87 -71.48 -18.19
N PRO A 42 -73.44 -71.35 -19.41
CA PRO A 42 -73.46 -70.24 -20.37
C PRO A 42 -74.84 -69.54 -20.43
N ASP A 43 -74.97 -68.34 -21.00
CA ASP A 43 -75.98 -68.10 -22.05
C ASP A 43 -75.85 -66.77 -22.78
N ASN A 44 -76.40 -66.79 -23.99
CA ASN A 44 -76.36 -65.79 -25.05
C ASN A 44 -76.97 -64.41 -24.74
N GLY A 45 -76.32 -63.39 -25.29
CA GLY A 45 -77.01 -62.29 -25.96
C GLY A 45 -77.35 -61.06 -25.12
N ASN A 46 -76.36 -60.17 -24.93
CA ASN A 46 -76.39 -58.74 -25.31
C ASN A 46 -75.12 -58.07 -24.73
N THR A 47 -74.02 -58.01 -25.48
CA THR A 47 -72.83 -57.27 -25.03
C THR A 47 -73.10 -55.78 -25.15
N ILE A 48 -73.61 -55.18 -24.10
CA ILE A 48 -73.30 -53.78 -23.81
C ILE A 48 -71.78 -53.76 -23.60
N PRO A 49 -70.97 -53.09 -24.45
CA PRO A 49 -69.53 -53.12 -24.30
C PRO A 49 -69.17 -52.58 -22.90
N LYS A 50 -68.44 -53.37 -22.11
CA LYS A 50 -67.86 -52.89 -20.84
C LYS A 50 -67.03 -51.64 -21.16
N PRO A 51 -67.26 -50.50 -20.49
CA PRO A 51 -66.51 -49.29 -20.79
C PRO A 51 -65.01 -49.53 -20.57
N VAL A 52 -64.21 -49.35 -21.62
CA VAL A 52 -62.74 -49.37 -21.53
C VAL A 52 -62.32 -48.20 -20.65
N THR A 53 -61.75 -48.49 -19.47
CA THR A 53 -61.27 -47.47 -18.53
C THR A 53 -59.75 -47.40 -18.63
N CYS A 54 -59.21 -46.30 -19.14
CA CYS A 54 -57.77 -46.07 -19.25
C CYS A 54 -57.18 -45.58 -17.92
N VAL A 55 -55.89 -45.85 -17.69
CA VAL A 55 -55.14 -45.28 -16.54
C VAL A 55 -54.90 -43.77 -16.73
N GLU A 56 -54.61 -43.06 -15.65
CA GLU A 56 -54.51 -41.58 -15.63
C GLU A 56 -53.50 -40.98 -16.64
N SER A 57 -52.46 -41.74 -16.97
CA SER A 57 -51.45 -41.37 -17.97
C SER A 57 -51.87 -41.64 -19.42
N GLN A 58 -53.09 -42.09 -19.65
CA GLN A 58 -53.63 -42.48 -20.94
C GLN A 58 -54.95 -41.77 -21.24
N TYR A 59 -55.37 -41.80 -22.52
CA TYR A 59 -56.67 -41.33 -22.98
C TYR A 59 -57.29 -42.35 -23.93
N LEU A 60 -58.62 -42.43 -23.96
CA LEU A 60 -59.36 -43.35 -24.81
C LEU A 60 -59.61 -42.70 -26.17
N GLU A 61 -59.17 -43.37 -27.24
CA GLU A 61 -59.45 -42.97 -28.62
C GLU A 61 -59.79 -44.24 -29.42
N GLU A 62 -60.98 -44.28 -30.03
CA GLU A 62 -61.46 -45.43 -30.82
C GLU A 62 -61.46 -46.77 -30.04
N GLY A 63 -61.71 -46.74 -28.73
CA GLY A 63 -61.76 -47.94 -27.89
C GLY A 63 -60.39 -48.47 -27.43
N VAL A 64 -59.30 -47.80 -27.79
CA VAL A 64 -57.94 -48.16 -27.38
C VAL A 64 -57.34 -47.06 -26.50
N CYS A 65 -56.69 -47.46 -25.40
CA CYS A 65 -55.98 -46.52 -24.54
C CYS A 65 -54.64 -46.11 -25.18
N LYS A 66 -54.45 -44.80 -25.39
CA LYS A 66 -53.20 -44.20 -25.89
C LYS A 66 -52.53 -43.41 -24.78
N ASN A 67 -51.20 -43.42 -24.73
CA ASN A 67 -50.43 -42.64 -23.76
C ASN A 67 -50.58 -41.13 -24.02
N LYS A 68 -50.76 -40.36 -22.95
CA LYS A 68 -50.67 -38.90 -22.99
C LYS A 68 -49.22 -38.49 -23.26
N VAL A 69 -49.05 -37.39 -23.99
CA VAL A 69 -47.74 -36.83 -24.32
C VAL A 69 -47.15 -36.14 -23.08
N VAL A 70 -45.86 -36.35 -22.82
CA VAL A 70 -45.10 -35.58 -21.82
C VAL A 70 -44.82 -34.20 -22.39
N GLN A 71 -45.00 -33.16 -21.59
CA GLN A 71 -44.68 -31.79 -21.95
C GLN A 71 -43.48 -31.28 -21.17
N ASN A 72 -42.72 -30.37 -21.77
CA ASN A 72 -41.54 -29.75 -21.17
C ASN A 72 -41.66 -28.22 -21.15
N ILE A 73 -40.87 -27.57 -20.29
CA ILE A 73 -40.82 -26.11 -20.19
C ILE A 73 -39.36 -25.63 -20.32
N GLN A 74 -39.18 -24.51 -21.03
CA GLN A 74 -37.87 -23.85 -21.12
C GLN A 74 -37.55 -23.08 -19.84
N SER A 75 -36.25 -22.89 -19.56
CA SER A 75 -35.79 -22.05 -18.46
C SER A 75 -36.16 -20.58 -18.68
N LEU A 76 -36.27 -19.82 -17.58
CA LEU A 76 -36.38 -18.37 -17.66
C LEU A 76 -35.17 -17.75 -18.38
N PRO A 77 -35.34 -16.65 -19.13
CA PRO A 77 -34.25 -15.99 -19.85
C PRO A 77 -33.32 -15.18 -18.93
N PHE A 78 -33.53 -15.24 -17.62
CA PHE A 78 -32.76 -14.54 -16.59
C PHE A 78 -32.61 -15.44 -15.36
N SER A 79 -31.52 -15.22 -14.63
CA SER A 79 -31.22 -15.94 -13.38
C SER A 79 -31.09 -15.00 -12.18
N THR A 80 -31.19 -13.67 -12.38
CA THR A 80 -31.02 -12.65 -11.33
C THR A 80 -32.01 -11.50 -11.48
N LEU A 81 -32.49 -10.97 -10.35
CA LEU A 81 -33.27 -9.74 -10.24
C LEU A 81 -32.68 -8.82 -9.16
N ILE A 82 -32.83 -7.51 -9.31
CA ILE A 82 -32.48 -6.54 -8.26
C ILE A 82 -33.67 -6.40 -7.30
N GLN A 83 -33.41 -6.27 -6.01
CA GLN A 83 -34.45 -6.03 -5.01
C GLN A 83 -35.37 -4.86 -5.42
N GLY A 84 -36.68 -5.10 -5.42
CA GLY A 84 -37.72 -4.15 -5.85
C GLY A 84 -38.11 -4.25 -7.32
N GLN A 85 -37.34 -4.93 -8.18
CA GLN A 85 -37.71 -5.14 -9.58
C GLN A 85 -38.91 -6.07 -9.73
N SER A 86 -39.73 -5.77 -10.73
CA SER A 86 -40.77 -6.67 -11.24
C SER A 86 -40.38 -7.20 -12.62
N TYR A 87 -40.80 -8.43 -12.92
CA TYR A 87 -40.61 -9.08 -14.21
C TYR A 87 -41.90 -9.78 -14.66
N PRO A 88 -42.39 -9.51 -15.88
CA PRO A 88 -43.55 -10.21 -16.43
C PRO A 88 -43.17 -11.64 -16.87
N LEU A 89 -43.83 -12.64 -16.28
CA LEU A 89 -43.67 -14.04 -16.61
C LEU A 89 -44.59 -14.43 -17.78
N SER A 90 -44.00 -14.95 -18.85
CA SER A 90 -44.74 -15.50 -19.98
C SER A 90 -44.02 -16.72 -20.53
N LEU A 91 -44.26 -17.90 -19.93
CA LEU A 91 -43.78 -19.17 -20.46
C LEU A 91 -44.95 -20.03 -20.93
N GLN A 92 -44.68 -20.80 -21.97
CA GLN A 92 -45.53 -21.88 -22.46
C GLN A 92 -44.72 -23.18 -22.48
N THR A 93 -45.41 -24.31 -22.40
CA THR A 93 -44.77 -25.61 -22.60
C THR A 93 -44.49 -25.86 -24.08
N ASP A 94 -43.70 -26.88 -24.40
CA ASP A 94 -43.46 -27.34 -25.78
C ASP A 94 -44.73 -27.77 -26.53
N GLN A 95 -45.86 -27.90 -25.82
CA GLN A 95 -47.21 -28.12 -26.35
C GLN A 95 -48.02 -26.83 -26.53
N GLY A 96 -47.43 -25.65 -26.33
CA GLY A 96 -48.11 -24.35 -26.44
C GLY A 96 -49.07 -24.03 -25.29
N LEU A 97 -48.99 -24.75 -24.17
CA LEU A 97 -49.90 -24.58 -23.02
C LEU A 97 -49.34 -23.56 -22.02
N ALA A 98 -50.21 -22.66 -21.54
CA ALA A 98 -49.84 -21.62 -20.58
C ALA A 98 -49.49 -22.22 -19.20
N VAL A 99 -48.48 -21.65 -18.55
CA VAL A 99 -47.97 -22.12 -17.25
C VAL A 99 -48.44 -21.19 -16.13
N THR A 100 -48.87 -21.78 -15.01
CA THR A 100 -49.22 -21.05 -13.79
C THR A 100 -48.02 -20.98 -12.86
N PHE A 101 -47.71 -19.78 -12.35
CA PHE A 101 -46.56 -19.51 -11.51
C PHE A 101 -46.97 -19.28 -10.06
N SER A 102 -46.11 -19.71 -9.14
CA SER A 102 -46.24 -19.46 -7.70
C SER A 102 -44.86 -19.22 -7.10
N SER A 103 -44.79 -18.55 -5.95
CA SER A 103 -43.53 -18.44 -5.19
C SER A 103 -43.53 -19.46 -4.06
N ASN A 104 -42.50 -20.28 -3.97
CA ASN A 104 -42.23 -21.13 -2.81
C ASN A 104 -41.40 -20.40 -1.74
N THR A 105 -40.99 -19.15 -2.00
CA THR A 105 -40.18 -18.31 -1.11
C THR A 105 -40.77 -16.90 -0.98
N PRO A 106 -41.99 -16.77 -0.41
CA PRO A 106 -42.75 -15.51 -0.41
C PRO A 106 -42.06 -14.35 0.33
N ASN A 107 -41.09 -14.64 1.21
CA ASN A 107 -40.27 -13.62 1.88
C ASN A 107 -39.20 -13.00 0.98
N ILE A 108 -38.84 -13.67 -0.12
CA ILE A 108 -37.78 -13.26 -1.06
C ILE A 108 -38.40 -12.71 -2.35
N CYS A 109 -39.46 -13.33 -2.84
CA CYS A 109 -40.18 -12.90 -4.04
C CYS A 109 -41.66 -13.26 -3.98
N SER A 110 -42.52 -12.43 -4.58
CA SER A 110 -43.95 -12.71 -4.73
C SER A 110 -44.33 -12.89 -6.19
N VAL A 111 -45.29 -13.77 -6.47
CA VAL A 111 -45.93 -13.90 -7.79
C VAL A 111 -47.38 -13.46 -7.65
N ASN A 112 -47.81 -12.49 -8.46
CA ASN A 112 -49.22 -12.08 -8.54
C ASN A 112 -49.68 -12.19 -10.01
N GLY A 113 -50.58 -13.14 -10.29
CA GLY A 113 -50.92 -13.50 -11.66
C GLY A 113 -49.68 -13.97 -12.42
N SER A 114 -49.32 -13.22 -13.45
CA SER A 114 -48.11 -13.45 -14.26
C SER A 114 -46.98 -12.46 -13.95
N GLU A 115 -46.99 -11.73 -12.84
CA GLU A 115 -45.92 -10.81 -12.46
C GLU A 115 -45.09 -11.36 -11.29
N LEU A 116 -43.77 -11.48 -11.47
CA LEU A 116 -42.80 -11.77 -10.43
C LEU A 116 -42.23 -10.47 -9.85
N LYS A 117 -42.25 -10.31 -8.53
CA LYS A 117 -41.63 -9.18 -7.84
C LYS A 117 -40.56 -9.64 -6.86
N ALA A 118 -39.36 -9.09 -6.98
CA ALA A 118 -38.25 -9.31 -6.06
C ALA A 118 -38.41 -8.45 -4.79
N LEU A 119 -38.50 -9.08 -3.62
CA LEU A 119 -38.81 -8.41 -2.35
C LEU A 119 -37.57 -8.24 -1.46
N LYS A 120 -36.76 -9.28 -1.31
CA LYS A 120 -35.55 -9.28 -0.48
C LYS A 120 -34.42 -10.04 -1.17
N VAL A 121 -33.18 -9.65 -0.89
CA VAL A 121 -32.00 -10.40 -1.33
C VAL A 121 -32.04 -11.84 -0.83
N GLY A 122 -31.73 -12.79 -1.73
CA GLY A 122 -31.81 -14.22 -1.45
C GLY A 122 -32.20 -15.04 -2.68
N GLN A 123 -32.29 -16.36 -2.53
CA GLN A 123 -32.73 -17.25 -3.60
C GLN A 123 -34.26 -17.31 -3.66
N CYS A 124 -34.85 -16.83 -4.76
CA CYS A 124 -36.27 -16.94 -5.07
C CYS A 124 -36.53 -18.28 -5.77
N THR A 125 -37.26 -19.19 -5.13
CA THR A 125 -37.72 -20.44 -5.72
C THR A 125 -39.17 -20.29 -6.20
N LEU A 126 -39.39 -20.52 -7.49
CA LEU A 126 -40.69 -20.48 -8.15
C LEU A 126 -41.21 -21.89 -8.37
N GLY A 127 -42.50 -22.08 -8.13
CA GLY A 127 -43.24 -23.29 -8.49
C GLY A 127 -44.00 -23.05 -9.80
N LEU A 128 -43.86 -23.97 -10.75
CA LEU A 128 -44.49 -23.91 -12.07
C LEU A 128 -45.42 -25.10 -12.22
N THR A 129 -46.67 -24.83 -12.56
CA THR A 129 -47.71 -25.86 -12.69
C THR A 129 -48.45 -25.73 -14.01
N GLN A 130 -48.73 -26.87 -14.63
CA GLN A 130 -49.55 -26.99 -15.83
C GLN A 130 -50.43 -28.24 -15.65
N ALA A 131 -51.75 -28.09 -15.65
CA ALA A 131 -52.72 -29.16 -15.44
C ALA A 131 -52.75 -30.28 -16.53
N GLY A 132 -52.10 -30.10 -17.68
CA GLY A 132 -52.20 -31.01 -18.82
C GLY A 132 -53.46 -30.79 -19.67
N THR A 133 -53.76 -31.73 -20.55
CA THR A 133 -55.03 -31.79 -21.30
C THR A 133 -55.55 -33.22 -21.31
N ALA A 134 -56.65 -33.48 -22.02
CA ALA A 134 -57.09 -34.86 -22.29
C ALA A 134 -55.98 -35.72 -22.91
N LYS A 135 -55.04 -35.13 -23.68
CA LYS A 135 -53.97 -35.85 -24.39
C LYS A 135 -52.56 -35.53 -23.88
N VAL A 136 -52.38 -34.65 -22.89
CA VAL A 136 -51.07 -34.19 -22.37
C VAL A 136 -51.02 -34.36 -20.86
N LEU A 137 -49.93 -34.91 -20.33
CA LEU A 137 -49.72 -35.10 -18.88
C LEU A 137 -49.54 -33.77 -18.14
N PRO A 138 -49.98 -33.62 -16.87
CA PRO A 138 -49.66 -32.45 -16.07
C PRO A 138 -48.14 -32.31 -15.85
N LEU A 139 -47.67 -31.07 -15.66
CA LEU A 139 -46.28 -30.72 -15.38
C LEU A 139 -46.20 -29.95 -14.07
N ASN A 140 -45.32 -30.38 -13.17
CA ASN A 140 -44.89 -29.65 -11.99
C ASN A 140 -43.37 -29.49 -12.04
N SER A 141 -42.89 -28.26 -11.94
CA SER A 141 -41.46 -27.95 -12.00
C SER A 141 -41.12 -26.81 -11.05
N SER A 142 -39.83 -26.61 -10.81
CA SER A 142 -39.34 -25.48 -10.02
C SER A 142 -38.14 -24.82 -10.70
N MET A 143 -38.06 -23.50 -10.57
CA MET A 143 -36.95 -22.69 -11.08
C MET A 143 -36.47 -21.73 -9.99
N THR A 144 -35.20 -21.36 -10.05
CA THR A 144 -34.60 -20.42 -9.10
C THR A 144 -34.13 -19.14 -9.78
N VAL A 145 -34.31 -18.02 -9.09
CA VAL A 145 -33.85 -16.68 -9.47
C VAL A 145 -33.14 -16.08 -8.26
N ASN A 146 -31.93 -15.56 -8.41
CA ASN A 146 -31.25 -14.88 -7.32
C ASN A 146 -31.70 -13.42 -7.24
N VAL A 147 -32.12 -12.97 -6.07
CA VAL A 147 -32.36 -11.54 -5.81
C VAL A 147 -31.10 -10.94 -5.19
N THR A 148 -30.58 -9.86 -5.77
CA THR A 148 -29.38 -9.16 -5.30
C THR A 148 -29.65 -7.68 -5.07
N CYS A 149 -28.72 -6.98 -4.42
CA CYS A 149 -28.72 -5.52 -4.43
C CYS A 149 -28.34 -4.98 -5.83
N ALA A 150 -28.60 -3.69 -6.07
CA ALA A 150 -28.10 -3.02 -7.26
C ALA A 150 -26.56 -2.97 -7.25
N ALA A 151 -25.94 -2.77 -8.42
CA ALA A 151 -24.47 -2.80 -8.56
C ALA A 151 -23.76 -1.71 -7.72
N ASP A 152 -24.43 -0.60 -7.45
CA ASP A 152 -23.98 0.52 -6.62
C ASP A 152 -24.37 0.38 -5.15
N GLN A 153 -24.85 -0.81 -4.75
CA GLN A 153 -25.26 -1.13 -3.39
C GLN A 153 -24.52 -2.36 -2.85
N TYR A 154 -24.55 -2.53 -1.54
CA TYR A 154 -24.09 -3.71 -0.84
C TYR A 154 -25.11 -4.14 0.22
N LEU A 155 -25.07 -5.41 0.61
CA LEU A 155 -25.96 -5.94 1.63
C LEU A 155 -25.36 -5.74 3.02
N GLU A 156 -26.09 -5.08 3.91
CA GLU A 156 -25.75 -4.94 5.32
C GLU A 156 -27.02 -5.10 6.15
N ASN A 157 -27.01 -6.02 7.12
CA ASN A 157 -28.18 -6.30 7.97
C ASN A 157 -29.48 -6.58 7.18
N ASN A 158 -29.38 -7.33 6.08
CA ASN A 158 -30.48 -7.65 5.15
C ASN A 158 -31.12 -6.43 4.45
N VAL A 159 -30.40 -5.31 4.38
CA VAL A 159 -30.82 -4.09 3.67
C VAL A 159 -29.77 -3.75 2.61
N CYS A 160 -30.22 -3.39 1.42
CA CYS A 160 -29.34 -2.86 0.40
C CYS A 160 -28.98 -1.41 0.73
N VAL A 161 -27.70 -1.16 0.95
CA VAL A 161 -27.13 0.15 1.31
C VAL A 161 -26.30 0.67 0.14
N ASN A 162 -26.43 1.96 -0.18
CA ASN A 162 -25.65 2.58 -1.24
C ASN A 162 -24.16 2.61 -0.89
N LYS A 163 -23.32 2.23 -1.85
CA LYS A 163 -21.87 2.38 -1.73
C LYS A 163 -21.49 3.86 -1.72
N LEU A 164 -20.45 4.20 -0.97
CA LEU A 164 -19.94 5.56 -0.87
C LEU A 164 -19.15 5.95 -2.13
N LYS A 165 -19.36 7.17 -2.62
CA LYS A 165 -18.53 7.75 -3.68
C LYS A 165 -17.15 8.10 -3.13
N GLN A 166 -16.13 7.98 -3.98
CA GLN A 166 -14.76 8.35 -3.65
C GLN A 166 -14.06 9.01 -4.84
N THR A 167 -12.95 9.70 -4.57
CA THR A 167 -12.19 10.46 -5.56
C THR A 167 -10.71 10.12 -5.53
N ILE A 168 -10.04 10.30 -6.67
CA ILE A 168 -8.58 10.29 -6.79
C ILE A 168 -8.11 11.73 -6.93
N VAL A 169 -7.11 12.13 -6.15
CA VAL A 169 -6.42 13.42 -6.36
C VAL A 169 -5.28 13.19 -7.35
N PRO A 170 -5.26 13.83 -8.53
CA PRO A 170 -4.17 13.69 -9.47
C PRO A 170 -2.88 14.29 -8.94
N PHE A 171 -1.74 13.72 -9.31
CA PHE A 171 -0.45 14.27 -8.92
C PHE A 171 -0.22 15.65 -9.56
N LYS A 172 0.39 16.56 -8.78
CA LYS A 172 0.99 17.81 -9.21
C LYS A 172 2.46 17.55 -9.56
N MET A 173 2.72 17.39 -10.85
CA MET A 173 4.06 17.24 -11.40
C MET A 173 4.24 18.18 -12.57
N LYS A 174 5.38 18.85 -12.63
CA LYS A 174 5.75 19.71 -13.76
C LYS A 174 6.60 18.97 -14.78
N TYR A 175 7.62 18.27 -14.30
CA TYR A 175 8.55 17.52 -15.13
C TYR A 175 9.21 16.39 -14.35
N ILE A 176 9.83 15.47 -15.09
CA ILE A 176 10.83 14.54 -14.59
C ILE A 176 12.06 14.51 -15.52
N LEU A 177 13.12 13.83 -15.10
CA LEU A 177 14.32 13.62 -15.88
C LEU A 177 14.47 12.17 -16.33
N THR A 178 15.06 11.97 -17.50
CA THR A 178 15.52 10.65 -17.95
C THR A 178 16.51 10.06 -16.94
N GLU A 179 16.46 8.74 -16.74
CA GLU A 179 17.32 7.98 -15.83
C GLU A 179 17.08 8.25 -14.33
N SER A 180 16.21 9.21 -14.00
CA SER A 180 15.78 9.46 -12.62
C SER A 180 14.61 8.55 -12.22
N VAL A 181 14.52 8.29 -10.91
CA VAL A 181 13.53 7.43 -10.27
C VAL A 181 12.86 8.21 -9.13
N TYR A 182 11.54 8.09 -9.04
CA TYR A 182 10.71 8.83 -8.09
C TYR A 182 9.79 7.87 -7.37
N SER A 183 9.77 7.95 -6.03
CA SER A 183 8.82 7.15 -5.25
C SER A 183 7.48 7.86 -5.26
N LEU A 184 6.47 7.25 -5.87
CA LEU A 184 5.15 7.85 -6.01
C LEU A 184 4.12 6.78 -5.72
N ASP A 185 3.47 6.88 -4.57
CA ASP A 185 2.29 6.11 -4.25
C ASP A 185 1.20 7.09 -3.80
N THR A 186 -0.06 6.73 -4.01
CA THR A 186 -1.19 7.53 -3.53
C THR A 186 -2.38 6.65 -3.19
N GLU A 187 -3.25 7.20 -2.36
CA GLU A 187 -4.52 6.59 -1.96
C GLU A 187 -5.68 7.46 -2.43
N SER A 188 -6.86 6.85 -2.57
CA SER A 188 -8.10 7.58 -2.81
C SER A 188 -8.59 8.31 -1.55
N SER A 189 -9.66 9.11 -1.69
CA SER A 189 -10.36 9.70 -0.54
C SER A 189 -10.90 8.65 0.46
N ALA A 190 -11.02 7.39 0.04
CA ALA A 190 -11.44 6.27 0.89
C ALA A 190 -10.26 5.47 1.48
N LYS A 191 -9.01 5.95 1.34
CA LYS A 191 -7.80 5.27 1.82
C LYS A 191 -7.52 3.93 1.12
N LEU A 192 -8.00 3.79 -0.11
CA LEU A 192 -7.74 2.63 -0.95
C LEU A 192 -6.53 2.90 -1.87
N PRO A 193 -5.63 1.93 -2.08
CA PRO A 193 -4.48 2.10 -2.96
C PRO A 193 -4.90 2.43 -4.40
N VAL A 194 -4.25 3.42 -5.00
CA VAL A 194 -4.49 3.79 -6.40
C VAL A 194 -3.55 3.00 -7.31
N THR A 195 -4.10 2.41 -8.38
CA THR A 195 -3.30 1.78 -9.43
C THR A 195 -2.82 2.85 -10.40
N ILE A 196 -1.52 2.87 -10.67
CA ILE A 196 -0.88 3.79 -11.60
C ILE A 196 -0.32 2.99 -12.78
N SER A 197 -0.67 3.39 -14.00
CA SER A 197 -0.18 2.77 -15.23
C SER A 197 0.34 3.82 -16.19
N SER A 198 1.51 3.58 -16.81
CA SER A 198 2.02 4.44 -17.87
C SER A 198 1.32 4.14 -19.19
N LEU A 199 0.79 5.18 -19.84
CA LEU A 199 0.24 5.12 -21.20
C LEU A 199 1.31 5.47 -22.26
N SER A 200 2.53 5.82 -21.83
CA SER A 200 3.65 6.25 -22.67
C SER A 200 4.93 5.56 -22.23
N THR A 201 4.96 4.23 -22.31
CA THR A 201 6.02 3.38 -21.74
C THR A 201 7.41 3.61 -22.33
N ALA A 202 7.50 4.14 -23.56
CA ALA A 202 8.76 4.56 -24.17
C ALA A 202 9.37 5.80 -23.49
N THR A 203 8.54 6.65 -22.88
CA THR A 203 8.95 7.92 -22.26
C THR A 203 9.11 7.77 -20.75
N CYS A 204 8.20 7.05 -20.09
CA CYS A 204 8.22 6.81 -18.65
C CYS A 204 7.60 5.47 -18.30
N THR A 205 8.11 4.81 -17.26
CA THR A 205 7.57 3.54 -16.74
C THR A 205 7.18 3.68 -15.29
N TYR A 206 6.15 2.95 -14.85
CA TYR A 206 5.77 2.87 -13.45
C TYR A 206 5.70 1.41 -13.02
N SER A 207 6.45 1.06 -11.98
CA SER A 207 6.40 -0.28 -11.38
C SER A 207 6.87 -0.24 -9.92
N ASN A 208 6.31 -1.10 -9.07
CA ASN A 208 6.72 -1.25 -7.67
C ASN A 208 6.76 0.06 -6.84
N GLY A 209 5.83 0.99 -7.07
CA GLY A 209 5.81 2.29 -6.38
C GLY A 209 6.81 3.32 -6.91
N GLU A 210 7.49 3.00 -8.02
CA GLU A 210 8.52 3.85 -8.62
C GLU A 210 8.14 4.27 -10.04
N LEU A 211 8.14 5.58 -10.26
CA LEU A 211 8.12 6.20 -11.59
C LEU A 211 9.56 6.37 -12.07
N LYS A 212 9.84 6.00 -13.32
CA LYS A 212 11.15 6.17 -13.96
C LYS A 212 11.02 6.89 -15.30
N GLY A 213 11.89 7.87 -15.54
CA GLY A 213 12.04 8.50 -16.85
C GLY A 213 12.90 7.64 -17.78
N SER A 214 12.36 7.21 -18.91
CA SER A 214 13.02 6.31 -19.87
C SER A 214 13.46 7.01 -21.16
N GLY A 215 12.72 8.04 -21.59
CA GLY A 215 13.01 8.80 -22.81
C GLY A 215 12.45 10.21 -22.71
N ALA A 216 13.04 11.15 -23.44
CA ALA A 216 12.55 12.52 -23.47
C ALA A 216 11.24 12.64 -24.26
N GLY A 217 10.33 13.52 -23.85
CA GLY A 217 9.01 13.71 -24.44
C GLY A 217 7.91 13.78 -23.39
N THR A 218 6.65 13.66 -23.78
CA THR A 218 5.52 13.73 -22.84
C THR A 218 5.25 12.36 -22.20
N CYS A 219 5.31 12.30 -20.87
CA CYS A 219 4.86 11.16 -20.08
C CYS A 219 3.36 11.33 -19.78
N THR A 220 2.57 10.27 -19.96
CA THR A 220 1.15 10.22 -19.58
C THR A 220 0.90 9.04 -18.66
N LEU A 221 0.38 9.32 -17.47
CA LEU A 221 0.00 8.31 -16.48
C LEU A 221 -1.52 8.28 -16.31
N LYS A 222 -2.07 7.07 -16.20
CA LYS A 222 -3.46 6.83 -15.81
C LYS A 222 -3.51 6.32 -14.38
N LEU A 223 -4.37 6.92 -13.57
CA LEU A 223 -4.65 6.56 -12.18
C LEU A 223 -6.05 5.97 -12.09
N THR A 224 -6.18 4.74 -11.59
CA THR A 224 -7.46 4.05 -11.42
C THR A 224 -7.62 3.50 -10.01
N GLN A 225 -8.88 3.37 -9.58
CA GLN A 225 -9.24 2.76 -8.33
C GLN A 225 -10.67 2.22 -8.49
N GLU A 226 -10.86 0.91 -8.28
CA GLU A 226 -12.11 0.19 -8.58
C GLU A 226 -13.16 0.20 -7.45
N GLY A 227 -12.78 0.66 -6.27
CA GLY A 227 -13.59 0.60 -5.06
C GLY A 227 -13.46 -0.73 -4.36
N ASP A 228 -14.37 -0.96 -3.44
CA ASP A 228 -14.43 -2.18 -2.65
C ASP A 228 -15.88 -2.59 -2.39
N ALA A 229 -16.10 -3.40 -1.36
CA ALA A 229 -17.44 -3.82 -0.97
C ALA A 229 -18.34 -2.63 -0.61
N LYS A 230 -17.79 -1.53 -0.07
CA LYS A 230 -18.55 -0.40 0.50
C LYS A 230 -18.38 0.90 -0.29
N THR A 231 -17.48 0.95 -1.26
CA THR A 231 -17.15 2.14 -2.03
C THR A 231 -17.26 1.89 -3.52
N LEU A 232 -17.71 2.90 -4.26
CA LEU A 232 -17.78 2.85 -5.73
C LEU A 232 -16.39 3.04 -6.35
N ALA A 233 -16.22 2.60 -7.60
CA ALA A 233 -15.05 2.97 -8.38
C ALA A 233 -14.90 4.50 -8.45
N ALA A 234 -13.65 4.97 -8.36
CA ALA A 234 -13.35 6.39 -8.50
C ALA A 234 -13.29 6.75 -9.99
N GLN A 235 -13.62 8.00 -10.34
CA GLN A 235 -13.35 8.49 -11.69
C GLN A 235 -11.84 8.41 -11.97
N SER A 236 -11.47 7.66 -13.00
CA SER A 236 -10.08 7.56 -13.46
C SER A 236 -9.52 8.94 -13.80
N GLN A 237 -8.27 9.18 -13.41
CA GLN A 237 -7.57 10.42 -13.73
C GLN A 237 -6.43 10.13 -14.70
N THR A 238 -6.16 11.07 -15.60
CA THR A 238 -4.98 11.02 -16.47
C THR A 238 -4.20 12.30 -16.27
N ILE A 239 -2.88 12.17 -16.08
CA ILE A 239 -1.96 13.30 -15.98
C ILE A 239 -0.89 13.18 -17.05
N SER A 240 -0.46 14.33 -17.57
CA SER A 240 0.63 14.41 -18.53
C SER A 240 1.63 15.48 -18.10
N PHE A 241 2.91 15.20 -18.28
CA PHE A 241 4.01 16.10 -17.93
C PHE A 241 5.25 15.79 -18.78
N ASP A 242 6.19 16.72 -18.84
CA ASP A 242 7.36 16.58 -19.68
C ASP A 242 8.47 15.75 -19.01
N VAL A 243 9.17 14.97 -19.84
CA VAL A 243 10.40 14.27 -19.48
C VAL A 243 11.54 14.92 -20.24
N PHE A 244 12.47 15.51 -19.50
CA PHE A 244 13.66 16.15 -20.06
C PHE A 244 14.88 15.25 -19.95
N LYS A 245 15.86 15.45 -20.82
CA LYS A 245 17.19 14.86 -20.61
C LYS A 245 17.85 15.59 -19.45
N GLY A 246 18.51 14.88 -18.54
CA GLY A 246 19.27 15.54 -17.46
C GLY A 246 20.31 16.53 -17.98
N SER A 247 20.88 16.26 -19.16
CA SER A 247 21.83 17.16 -19.83
C SER A 247 21.22 18.48 -20.31
N SER A 248 19.91 18.56 -20.54
CA SER A 248 19.24 19.81 -20.94
C SER A 248 18.91 20.73 -19.77
N MET A 249 19.08 20.27 -18.53
CA MET A 249 18.93 21.13 -17.36
C MET A 249 20.11 22.09 -17.21
N SER A 250 19.78 23.33 -16.87
CA SER A 250 20.74 24.36 -16.45
C SER A 250 21.38 23.99 -15.10
N ASP A 251 22.62 24.42 -14.88
CA ASP A 251 23.27 24.32 -13.57
C ASP A 251 22.58 25.23 -12.54
N ALA A 252 22.06 26.39 -12.97
CA ALA A 252 21.37 27.33 -12.10
C ALA A 252 19.85 27.03 -12.04
N PRO A 253 19.23 27.10 -10.86
CA PRO A 253 17.78 26.96 -10.72
C PRO A 253 17.06 28.18 -11.33
N ASP A 254 15.87 27.93 -11.89
CA ASP A 254 14.91 28.94 -12.30
C ASP A 254 13.68 28.86 -11.39
N ILE A 255 13.71 29.67 -10.32
CA ILE A 255 12.67 29.67 -9.29
C ILE A 255 11.33 30.17 -9.84
N ASN A 256 11.35 31.16 -10.74
CA ASN A 256 10.13 31.75 -11.29
C ASN A 256 9.35 30.75 -12.15
N ASN A 257 10.07 29.86 -12.83
CA ASN A 257 9.49 28.78 -13.63
C ASN A 257 9.57 27.42 -12.94
N CYS A 258 9.93 27.34 -11.66
CA CYS A 258 9.98 26.08 -10.91
C CYS A 258 10.80 24.96 -11.57
N TYR A 259 11.99 25.30 -12.06
CA TYR A 259 13.01 24.33 -12.50
C TYR A 259 14.15 24.31 -11.49
N ALA A 260 14.43 23.15 -10.91
CA ALA A 260 15.44 23.04 -9.86
C ALA A 260 16.88 23.14 -10.38
N GLY A 261 17.10 22.94 -11.69
CA GLY A 261 18.43 22.83 -12.28
C GLY A 261 19.09 21.48 -11.97
N LYS A 262 20.42 21.43 -12.03
CA LYS A 262 21.21 20.21 -11.74
C LYS A 262 22.46 20.53 -10.94
N LEU A 263 23.01 19.52 -10.27
CA LEU A 263 24.27 19.67 -9.54
C LEU A 263 25.49 19.50 -10.46
N SER A 264 26.52 20.29 -10.20
CA SER A 264 27.84 20.08 -10.81
C SER A 264 28.52 18.83 -10.24
N ALA A 265 29.45 18.23 -11.00
CA ALA A 265 30.26 17.11 -10.51
C ALA A 265 31.05 17.47 -9.23
N LYS A 266 31.51 18.71 -9.11
CA LYS A 266 32.21 19.21 -7.91
C LYS A 266 31.34 19.10 -6.66
N PHE A 267 30.10 19.58 -6.73
CA PHE A 267 29.15 19.53 -5.60
C PHE A 267 28.86 18.09 -5.16
N ARG A 268 28.64 17.19 -6.12
CA ARG A 268 28.38 15.76 -5.84
C ARG A 268 29.58 15.11 -5.14
N ASN A 269 30.79 15.37 -5.65
CA ASN A 269 32.02 14.82 -5.09
C ASN A 269 32.28 15.37 -3.68
N GLU A 270 32.05 16.66 -3.45
CA GLU A 270 32.21 17.29 -2.14
C GLU A 270 31.24 16.70 -1.10
N PHE A 271 29.96 16.57 -1.45
CA PHE A 271 28.96 15.90 -0.60
C PHE A 271 29.38 14.48 -0.26
N LEU A 272 29.68 13.67 -1.28
CA LEU A 272 29.98 12.25 -1.09
C LEU A 272 31.26 12.06 -0.27
N ASN A 273 32.29 12.87 -0.55
CA ASN A 273 33.56 12.80 0.16
C ASN A 273 33.39 13.17 1.64
N GLU A 274 32.67 14.25 1.94
CA GLU A 274 32.45 14.67 3.32
C GLU A 274 31.62 13.64 4.09
N LEU A 275 30.52 13.14 3.51
CA LEU A 275 29.67 12.12 4.14
C LEU A 275 30.45 10.82 4.38
N ASN A 276 31.26 10.37 3.43
CA ASN A 276 32.10 9.19 3.61
C ASN A 276 33.23 9.42 4.63
N THR A 277 33.76 10.64 4.74
CA THR A 277 34.72 11.00 5.79
C THR A 277 34.09 10.85 7.17
N VAL A 278 32.89 11.41 7.36
CA VAL A 278 32.12 11.25 8.61
C VAL A 278 31.89 9.76 8.89
N ARG A 279 31.39 9.00 7.91
CA ARG A 279 31.12 7.56 8.08
C ARG A 279 32.37 6.76 8.47
N ALA A 280 33.52 7.08 7.87
CA ALA A 280 34.79 6.42 8.18
C ALA A 280 35.24 6.68 9.64
N LEU A 281 35.01 7.87 10.20
CA LEU A 281 35.29 8.16 11.61
C LEU A 281 34.54 7.22 12.57
N HIS A 282 33.41 6.65 12.11
CA HIS A 282 32.55 5.76 12.88
C HIS A 282 32.69 4.29 12.49
N GLY A 283 33.71 3.94 11.69
CA GLY A 283 33.94 2.56 11.23
C GLY A 283 32.86 2.03 10.27
N LEU A 284 32.12 2.93 9.61
CA LEU A 284 31.04 2.56 8.69
C LEU A 284 31.55 2.48 7.24
N PRO A 285 31.00 1.59 6.40
CA PRO A 285 31.36 1.50 5.00
C PRO A 285 31.00 2.79 4.25
N SER A 286 31.85 3.18 3.30
CA SER A 286 31.55 4.25 2.35
C SER A 286 30.31 3.92 1.51
N ILE A 287 29.59 4.97 1.14
CA ILE A 287 28.45 4.88 0.23
C ILE A 287 28.80 5.42 -1.16
N THR A 288 27.94 5.14 -2.13
CA THR A 288 28.03 5.69 -3.49
C THR A 288 27.00 6.80 -3.72
N TYR A 289 27.21 7.60 -4.76
CA TYR A 289 26.24 8.63 -5.15
C TYR A 289 25.07 8.02 -5.93
N ASP A 290 23.85 8.42 -5.60
CA ASP A 290 22.61 7.94 -6.22
C ASP A 290 22.08 8.94 -7.25
N TYR A 291 22.65 8.91 -8.45
CA TYR A 291 22.25 9.81 -9.54
C TYR A 291 20.74 9.75 -9.86
N ALA A 292 20.12 8.57 -9.71
CA ALA A 292 18.72 8.38 -10.02
C ALA A 292 17.78 9.14 -9.06
N ARG A 293 18.24 9.48 -7.85
CA ARG A 293 17.46 10.22 -6.84
C ARG A 293 17.85 11.69 -6.72
N GLU A 294 18.82 12.16 -7.52
CA GLU A 294 19.28 13.56 -7.49
C GLU A 294 18.15 14.54 -7.82
N ASP A 295 17.38 14.28 -8.88
CA ASP A 295 16.30 15.21 -9.27
C ASP A 295 15.19 15.31 -8.22
N GLU A 296 14.87 14.20 -7.52
CA GLU A 296 13.94 14.21 -6.39
C GLU A 296 14.44 15.16 -5.26
N MET A 297 15.74 15.12 -4.96
CA MET A 297 16.37 16.01 -3.98
C MET A 297 16.45 17.45 -4.50
N MET A 298 16.76 17.67 -5.77
CA MET A 298 16.77 19.01 -6.37
C MET A 298 15.38 19.66 -6.32
N GLN A 299 14.32 18.92 -6.66
CA GLN A 299 12.94 19.39 -6.55
C GLN A 299 12.51 19.63 -5.10
N THR A 300 13.01 18.83 -4.15
CA THR A 300 12.80 19.06 -2.71
C THR A 300 13.43 20.39 -2.29
N ALA A 301 14.72 20.57 -2.58
CA ALA A 301 15.46 21.80 -2.29
C ALA A 301 14.80 23.03 -2.92
N LEU A 302 14.25 22.91 -4.14
CA LEU A 302 13.50 23.97 -4.80
C LEU A 302 12.28 24.41 -4.00
N ILE A 303 11.45 23.47 -3.51
CA ILE A 303 10.28 23.79 -2.68
C ILE A 303 10.70 24.56 -1.43
N LEU A 304 11.74 24.11 -0.74
CA LEU A 304 12.25 24.76 0.47
C LEU A 304 12.72 26.19 0.17
N ALA A 305 13.61 26.34 -0.81
CA ALA A 305 14.22 27.61 -1.17
C ALA A 305 13.20 28.63 -1.70
N ALA A 306 12.34 28.22 -2.63
CA ALA A 306 11.32 29.10 -3.25
C ALA A 306 10.33 29.67 -2.24
N ASN A 307 10.15 29.01 -1.10
CA ASN A 307 9.24 29.43 -0.05
C ASN A 307 9.96 29.95 1.20
N ASN A 308 11.30 29.92 1.24
CA ASN A 308 12.10 30.28 2.42
C ASN A 308 11.59 29.55 3.69
N ILE A 309 11.23 28.27 3.57
CA ILE A 309 10.73 27.42 4.67
C ILE A 309 11.53 26.12 4.75
N LEU A 310 11.76 25.66 5.98
CA LEU A 310 12.30 24.33 6.25
C LEU A 310 11.17 23.44 6.78
N THR A 311 10.71 22.47 5.97
CA THR A 311 9.60 21.58 6.35
C THR A 311 9.70 20.23 5.65
N HIS A 312 9.41 19.15 6.38
CA HIS A 312 9.22 17.82 5.81
C HIS A 312 7.84 17.63 5.16
N TYR A 313 6.91 18.56 5.40
CA TYR A 313 5.51 18.46 4.96
C TYR A 313 5.10 19.75 4.23
N PRO A 314 5.64 20.01 3.03
CA PRO A 314 5.23 21.17 2.24
C PRO A 314 3.75 21.05 1.85
N GLU A 315 3.01 22.15 1.99
CA GLU A 315 1.60 22.20 1.61
C GLU A 315 1.45 22.31 0.09
N ALA A 316 0.37 21.72 -0.45
CA ALA A 316 0.12 21.62 -1.90
C ALA A 316 -0.12 22.97 -2.61
N ASN A 317 -0.20 24.08 -1.88
CA ASN A 317 -0.36 25.46 -2.36
C ASN A 317 0.95 26.27 -2.33
N THR A 318 2.05 25.70 -1.83
CA THR A 318 3.36 26.38 -1.77
C THR A 318 3.93 26.60 -3.17
N ASN A 319 4.76 27.65 -3.33
CA ASN A 319 5.40 27.95 -4.62
C ASN A 319 6.26 26.77 -5.06
N CYS A 320 6.19 26.43 -6.34
CA CYS A 320 6.92 25.29 -6.91
C CYS A 320 6.66 23.93 -6.25
N TYR A 321 5.52 23.76 -5.56
CA TYR A 321 5.11 22.46 -5.06
C TYR A 321 5.07 21.42 -6.20
N SER A 322 5.70 20.28 -5.95
CA SER A 322 5.51 19.05 -6.71
C SER A 322 5.37 17.87 -5.74
N ASP A 323 4.58 16.85 -6.10
CA ASP A 323 4.48 15.65 -5.27
C ASP A 323 5.81 14.92 -5.13
N ILE A 324 6.66 15.01 -6.15
CA ILE A 324 8.04 14.52 -6.13
C ILE A 324 8.85 15.20 -5.02
N GLY A 325 8.88 16.53 -5.02
CA GLY A 325 9.62 17.28 -3.99
C GLY A 325 9.02 17.11 -2.60
N ALA A 326 7.69 16.92 -2.49
CA ALA A 326 7.03 16.63 -1.22
C ALA A 326 7.39 15.23 -0.68
N VAL A 327 7.48 14.21 -1.54
CA VAL A 327 7.99 12.88 -1.15
C VAL A 327 9.45 12.98 -0.73
N GLY A 328 10.26 13.68 -1.51
CA GLY A 328 11.67 13.90 -1.19
C GLY A 328 11.82 14.59 0.17
N ALA A 329 11.05 15.64 0.46
CA ALA A 329 11.04 16.31 1.76
C ALA A 329 10.76 15.33 2.91
N ARG A 330 9.77 14.44 2.78
CA ARG A 330 9.43 13.45 3.83
C ARG A 330 10.47 12.35 4.03
N THR A 331 11.34 12.11 3.05
CA THR A 331 12.23 10.93 2.99
C THR A 331 13.72 11.29 2.92
N SER A 332 14.03 12.55 3.18
CA SER A 332 15.38 13.10 3.20
C SER A 332 15.64 13.79 4.54
N SER A 333 16.91 14.11 4.77
CA SER A 333 17.32 15.05 5.80
C SER A 333 17.42 16.43 5.17
N LEU A 334 16.89 17.45 5.86
CA LEU A 334 16.70 18.79 5.30
C LEU A 334 17.51 19.82 6.08
N GLU A 335 18.08 20.79 5.37
CA GLU A 335 18.72 21.95 5.98
C GLU A 335 18.33 23.21 5.20
N MET A 336 18.42 24.34 5.89
CA MET A 336 18.28 25.65 5.29
C MET A 336 19.31 26.61 5.86
N GLY A 337 20.02 27.31 4.99
CA GLY A 337 20.99 28.33 5.36
C GLY A 337 20.68 29.68 4.71
N VAL A 338 20.92 30.78 5.44
CA VAL A 338 20.92 32.15 4.86
C VAL A 338 22.34 32.56 4.49
N ARG A 339 22.52 33.32 3.41
CA ARG A 339 23.85 33.65 2.83
C ARG A 339 23.94 35.10 2.34
N GLN A 340 25.14 35.66 2.46
CA GLN A 340 25.49 36.98 1.89
C GLN A 340 25.70 36.90 0.37
N ASN A 341 26.32 35.82 -0.10
CA ASN A 341 26.60 35.58 -1.51
C ASN A 341 25.89 34.30 -1.96
N LYS A 342 25.24 34.37 -3.13
CA LYS A 342 24.49 33.25 -3.74
C LYS A 342 25.34 31.99 -3.92
N ASN A 343 26.66 32.12 -4.09
CA ASN A 343 27.57 31.01 -4.38
C ASN A 343 28.35 30.53 -3.14
N ASP A 344 28.11 31.13 -1.99
CA ASP A 344 28.81 30.85 -0.73
C ASP A 344 28.11 29.72 0.03
N TYR A 345 28.11 28.52 -0.58
CA TYR A 345 27.51 27.34 0.03
C TYR A 345 28.28 26.08 -0.36
N SER A 346 28.52 25.22 0.62
CA SER A 346 29.29 23.99 0.50
C SER A 346 28.46 22.80 1.00
N PRO A 347 28.34 21.70 0.22
CA PRO A 347 27.79 20.46 0.74
C PRO A 347 28.57 19.91 1.96
N ALA A 348 29.86 20.20 2.08
CA ALA A 348 30.65 19.78 3.22
C ALA A 348 30.27 20.54 4.50
N GLU A 349 29.94 21.83 4.39
CA GLU A 349 29.37 22.62 5.49
C GLU A 349 28.03 22.00 5.95
N SER A 350 27.16 21.67 5.00
CA SER A 350 25.85 21.05 5.26
C SER A 350 25.98 19.76 6.07
N ILE A 351 26.82 18.85 5.58
CA ILE A 351 27.14 17.60 6.25
C ILE A 351 27.69 17.84 7.65
N THR A 352 28.55 18.84 7.82
CA THR A 352 29.10 19.19 9.14
C THR A 352 28.00 19.64 10.12
N ASN A 353 27.12 20.53 9.66
CA ASN A 353 26.02 21.07 10.47
C ASN A 353 25.05 19.97 10.91
N MET A 354 24.73 19.06 9.99
CA MET A 354 23.77 17.99 10.23
C MET A 354 24.34 16.86 11.09
N VAL A 355 25.65 16.64 11.08
CA VAL A 355 26.30 15.66 11.99
C VAL A 355 26.25 16.12 13.43
N HIS A 356 26.54 17.38 13.71
CA HIS A 356 26.53 17.84 15.09
C HIS A 356 25.11 18.06 15.63
N ASP A 357 24.13 18.31 14.74
CA ASP A 357 22.70 18.49 15.04
C ASP A 357 22.39 19.59 16.08
N LYS A 358 23.39 20.39 16.47
CA LYS A 358 23.26 21.43 17.49
C LYS A 358 22.29 22.55 17.13
N LEU A 359 22.18 22.85 15.84
CA LEU A 359 21.30 23.90 15.31
C LEU A 359 19.97 23.34 14.79
N ASN A 360 19.62 22.10 15.16
CA ASN A 360 18.37 21.49 14.75
C ASN A 360 17.17 22.26 15.30
N LEU A 361 16.17 22.51 14.45
CA LEU A 361 14.92 23.19 14.82
C LEU A 361 14.13 22.41 15.88
N PHE A 362 14.30 21.09 15.94
CA PHE A 362 13.68 20.23 16.93
C PHE A 362 14.67 19.98 18.07
N ALA A 363 14.45 20.68 19.19
CA ALA A 363 15.31 20.56 20.36
C ALA A 363 15.35 19.11 20.88
N GLY A 364 16.56 18.57 21.03
CA GLY A 364 16.76 17.19 21.47
C GLY A 364 16.75 16.15 20.35
N ASP A 365 16.57 16.54 19.09
CA ASP A 365 16.62 15.65 17.94
C ASP A 365 18.05 15.53 17.39
N VAL A 366 18.47 14.30 17.09
CA VAL A 366 19.78 13.96 16.48
C VAL A 366 19.60 13.11 15.20
N GLY A 367 18.40 13.17 14.62
CA GLY A 367 17.95 12.29 13.55
C GLY A 367 18.77 12.41 12.28
N HIS A 368 19.27 13.60 11.92
CA HIS A 368 20.12 13.77 10.74
C HIS A 368 21.40 12.95 10.88
N ARG A 369 22.09 13.09 12.02
CA ARG A 369 23.27 12.27 12.35
C ARG A 369 22.93 10.78 12.32
N LEU A 370 21.84 10.36 12.95
CA LEU A 370 21.48 8.94 12.99
C LEU A 370 21.22 8.36 11.60
N TRP A 371 20.60 9.13 10.70
CA TRP A 371 20.45 8.73 9.30
C TRP A 371 21.79 8.60 8.56
N MET A 372 22.71 9.54 8.78
CA MET A 372 24.05 9.47 8.17
C MET A 372 24.89 8.30 8.69
N LEU A 373 24.76 8.02 9.99
CA LEU A 373 25.46 6.94 10.67
C LEU A 373 24.72 5.60 10.58
N ASN A 374 23.65 5.52 9.78
CA ASN A 374 22.97 4.27 9.53
C ASN A 374 23.94 3.29 8.84
N PRO A 375 24.28 2.14 9.46
CA PRO A 375 25.26 1.22 8.92
C PRO A 375 24.77 0.53 7.63
N PHE A 376 23.46 0.52 7.39
CA PHE A 376 22.83 -0.10 6.21
C PHE A 376 22.65 0.87 5.03
N LEU A 377 22.99 2.15 5.18
CA LEU A 377 22.97 3.10 4.08
C LEU A 377 24.07 2.72 3.08
N GLN A 378 23.69 2.49 1.81
CA GLN A 378 24.61 2.08 0.74
C GLN A 378 24.86 3.18 -0.30
N LYS A 379 23.90 4.09 -0.46
CA LYS A 379 23.94 5.19 -1.42
C LYS A 379 23.15 6.39 -0.90
N SER A 380 23.42 7.57 -1.44
CA SER A 380 22.67 8.79 -1.13
C SER A 380 22.75 9.77 -2.30
N ALA A 381 21.77 10.69 -2.37
CA ALA A 381 21.71 11.77 -3.34
C ALA A 381 21.62 13.10 -2.61
N TYR A 382 22.04 14.19 -3.26
CA TYR A 382 22.02 15.54 -2.71
C TYR A 382 21.21 16.47 -3.60
N GLY A 383 20.58 17.47 -2.98
CA GLY A 383 19.86 18.54 -3.65
C GLY A 383 20.17 19.86 -2.97
N SER A 384 20.39 20.90 -3.77
CA SER A 384 20.71 22.24 -3.28
C SER A 384 20.21 23.29 -4.25
N VAL A 385 19.38 24.20 -3.76
CA VAL A 385 18.80 25.28 -4.56
C VAL A 385 18.94 26.59 -3.81
N ASN A 386 19.51 27.59 -4.51
CA ASN A 386 19.66 28.95 -4.00
C ASN A 386 18.50 29.82 -4.51
N ALA A 387 17.88 30.59 -3.62
CA ALA A 387 16.81 31.52 -3.93
C ALA A 387 17.02 32.87 -3.23
N PRO A 388 16.38 33.96 -3.68
CA PRO A 388 16.33 35.20 -2.92
C PRO A 388 15.72 34.97 -1.52
N SER A 389 16.34 35.57 -0.51
CA SER A 389 15.76 35.66 0.82
C SER A 389 14.74 36.80 0.86
N PHE A 390 13.51 36.50 1.25
CA PHE A 390 12.47 37.50 1.52
C PHE A 390 12.05 37.56 2.98
N LYS A 391 12.67 36.75 3.85
CA LYS A 391 12.45 36.75 5.31
C LYS A 391 13.55 37.44 6.11
N ASP A 392 14.79 37.43 5.62
CA ASP A 392 15.92 38.13 6.25
C ASP A 392 16.56 39.08 5.25
N THR A 393 16.49 40.38 5.51
CA THR A 393 17.04 41.43 4.63
C THR A 393 18.55 41.61 4.78
N ARG A 394 19.17 41.06 5.84
CA ARG A 394 20.62 41.10 6.04
C ARG A 394 21.34 40.07 5.19
N PHE A 395 20.68 38.96 4.88
CA PHE A 395 21.22 37.88 4.06
C PHE A 395 20.35 37.73 2.82
N PRO A 396 20.75 38.28 1.65
CA PRO A 396 19.89 38.35 0.46
C PRO A 396 19.59 37.00 -0.19
N TYR A 397 20.21 35.90 0.26
CA TYR A 397 20.00 34.56 -0.29
C TYR A 397 19.66 33.55 0.79
N VAL A 398 18.82 32.58 0.40
CA VAL A 398 18.57 31.36 1.15
C VAL A 398 18.97 30.16 0.30
N VAL A 399 19.48 29.12 0.96
CA VAL A 399 19.80 27.83 0.35
C VAL A 399 18.94 26.79 1.03
N GLY A 400 18.08 26.13 0.25
CA GLY A 400 17.36 24.94 0.70
C GLY A 400 18.15 23.71 0.27
N THR A 401 18.37 22.76 1.18
CA THR A 401 19.08 21.53 0.89
C THR A 401 18.36 20.30 1.40
N SER A 402 18.60 19.21 0.71
CA SER A 402 18.04 17.91 1.03
C SER A 402 19.01 16.81 0.63
N TYR A 403 19.18 15.79 1.46
CA TYR A 403 19.91 14.60 1.06
C TYR A 403 19.16 13.31 1.42
N LYS A 404 19.16 12.37 0.48
CA LYS A 404 18.35 11.16 0.56
C LYS A 404 18.92 10.21 1.61
N VAL A 405 18.09 9.84 2.58
CA VAL A 405 18.49 8.94 3.68
C VAL A 405 17.59 7.73 3.82
N VAL A 406 16.34 7.81 3.36
CA VAL A 406 15.38 6.72 3.47
C VAL A 406 15.33 5.93 2.17
N TYR A 407 15.64 4.64 2.28
CA TYR A 407 15.57 3.65 1.20
C TYR A 407 14.80 2.41 1.68
N PRO A 408 14.40 1.50 0.78
CA PRO A 408 13.94 0.16 1.18
C PRO A 408 15.02 -0.54 2.03
N PHE A 409 14.70 -0.95 3.27
CA PHE A 409 15.67 -1.43 4.26
C PHE A 409 16.19 -2.86 4.04
N ASN A 410 16.29 -3.33 2.80
CA ASN A 410 16.66 -4.70 2.44
C ASN A 410 18.15 -4.82 2.08
N HIS A 411 19.01 -4.24 2.90
CA HIS A 411 20.45 -4.20 2.68
C HIS A 411 21.21 -4.89 3.81
N THR A 412 22.42 -5.34 3.51
CA THR A 412 23.40 -5.82 4.50
C THR A 412 24.50 -4.77 4.69
N THR A 413 25.26 -4.89 5.76
CA THR A 413 26.39 -4.00 6.08
C THR A 413 27.64 -4.80 6.46
N THR A 414 28.80 -4.18 6.28
CA THR A 414 30.11 -4.68 6.75
C THR A 414 30.61 -3.93 7.98
N ALA A 415 29.85 -2.97 8.50
CA ALA A 415 30.20 -2.23 9.72
C ALA A 415 30.44 -3.21 10.90
N PRO A 416 31.48 -3.00 11.73
CA PRO A 416 31.74 -3.86 12.88
C PRO A 416 30.54 -3.92 13.84
N LEU A 417 30.27 -5.11 14.39
CA LEU A 417 29.31 -5.26 15.48
C LEU A 417 29.76 -4.46 16.71
N GLY A 418 28.81 -3.93 17.46
CA GLY A 418 29.05 -3.13 18.67
C GLY A 418 28.58 -1.70 18.53
N VAL A 419 29.35 -0.78 19.10
CA VAL A 419 28.94 0.62 19.26
C VAL A 419 29.20 1.44 17.99
N ILE A 420 28.20 2.19 17.58
CA ILE A 420 28.30 3.33 16.67
C ILE A 420 27.98 4.57 17.52
N ALA A 421 28.99 5.33 17.91
CA ALA A 421 28.83 6.46 18.83
C ALA A 421 29.20 7.79 18.21
N TYR A 422 28.73 8.88 18.77
CA TYR A 422 29.15 10.23 18.42
C TYR A 422 29.39 11.03 19.69
N PRO A 423 30.58 11.65 19.86
CA PRO A 423 31.84 11.39 19.13
C PRO A 423 32.37 9.96 19.27
N TYR A 424 33.33 9.55 18.44
CA TYR A 424 33.96 8.22 18.51
C TYR A 424 35.47 8.31 18.23
N HIS A 425 36.27 7.69 19.10
CA HIS A 425 37.74 7.71 19.06
C HIS A 425 38.30 9.13 18.89
N ASN A 426 39.25 9.30 17.97
CA ASN A 426 39.83 10.58 17.65
C ASN A 426 38.89 11.38 16.76
N TYR A 427 38.06 12.23 17.36
CA TYR A 427 36.99 12.91 16.64
C TYR A 427 37.37 14.35 16.27
N PRO A 428 37.37 14.76 15.00
CA PRO A 428 37.72 16.13 14.61
C PRO A 428 36.73 17.17 15.15
N ALA A 429 37.24 18.28 15.70
CA ALA A 429 36.40 19.40 16.16
C ALA A 429 35.55 20.01 15.04
N LYS A 430 35.94 19.86 13.76
CA LYS A 430 35.10 20.23 12.62
C LYS A 430 33.68 19.66 12.74
N TYR A 431 33.54 18.40 13.17
CA TYR A 431 32.25 17.70 13.25
C TYR A 431 31.57 17.82 14.61
N TYR A 432 32.08 18.64 15.52
CA TYR A 432 31.54 18.80 16.86
C TYR A 432 31.37 20.28 17.22
N MET A 433 30.15 20.66 17.56
CA MET A 433 29.86 21.97 18.13
C MET A 433 29.69 21.84 19.66
N ALA A 434 30.21 22.79 20.43
CA ALA A 434 30.09 22.77 21.89
C ALA A 434 28.62 22.61 22.34
N GLY A 435 28.39 21.67 23.24
CA GLY A 435 27.05 21.33 23.72
C GLY A 435 26.19 20.55 22.72
N SER A 436 26.78 19.95 21.69
CA SER A 436 26.10 18.94 20.85
C SER A 436 25.71 17.73 21.70
N ILE A 437 24.55 17.15 21.41
CA ILE A 437 24.07 15.93 22.08
C ILE A 437 24.94 14.76 21.63
N LEU A 438 25.38 13.91 22.56
CA LEU A 438 26.09 12.67 22.26
C LEU A 438 25.09 11.55 22.00
N SER A 439 25.44 10.60 21.13
CA SER A 439 24.56 9.46 20.80
C SER A 439 25.34 8.16 20.70
N ILE A 440 24.69 7.05 21.05
CA ILE A 440 25.23 5.70 20.97
C ILE A 440 24.16 4.80 20.37
N SER A 441 24.52 4.05 19.33
CA SER A 441 23.73 2.97 18.76
C SER A 441 24.49 1.66 18.88
N VAL A 442 23.75 0.55 18.88
CA VAL A 442 24.31 -0.79 18.96
C VAL A 442 23.93 -1.58 17.71
N LEU A 443 24.93 -1.96 16.93
CA LEU A 443 24.79 -2.91 15.82
C LEU A 443 25.00 -4.33 16.35
N THR A 444 23.95 -5.15 16.30
CA THR A 444 23.92 -6.52 16.79
C THR A 444 23.89 -7.56 15.66
N GLU A 445 23.44 -7.15 14.48
CA GLU A 445 23.30 -8.00 13.29
C GLU A 445 23.59 -7.17 12.03
N GLN A 446 24.34 -7.75 11.09
CA GLN A 446 24.80 -7.10 9.86
C GLN A 446 23.90 -7.37 8.63
N LYS A 447 23.05 -8.40 8.69
CA LYS A 447 22.25 -8.85 7.53
C LYS A 447 20.88 -8.20 7.41
N ASN A 448 20.34 -7.66 8.50
CA ASN A 448 18.98 -7.16 8.53
C ASN A 448 18.87 -5.92 9.42
N PHE A 449 18.53 -4.78 8.82
CA PHE A 449 18.29 -3.52 9.53
C PHE A 449 17.29 -3.69 10.69
N PHE A 450 16.18 -4.38 10.47
CA PHE A 450 15.11 -4.54 11.46
C PHE A 450 15.46 -5.50 12.61
N ALA A 451 16.41 -6.42 12.41
CA ALA A 451 16.88 -7.32 13.46
C ALA A 451 17.57 -6.58 14.62
N ASN A 452 18.00 -5.34 14.38
CA ASN A 452 18.65 -4.48 15.36
C ASN A 452 17.66 -3.63 16.18
N ARG A 453 16.34 -3.82 16.04
CA ARG A 453 15.33 -3.07 16.82
C ARG A 453 15.14 -3.58 18.24
N ASN A 454 15.54 -4.81 18.53
CA ASN A 454 15.35 -5.44 19.84
C ASN A 454 16.51 -5.13 20.80
N VAL A 455 16.76 -3.84 20.98
CA VAL A 455 17.76 -3.26 21.88
C VAL A 455 17.02 -2.30 22.81
N ASP A 456 16.93 -2.65 24.09
CA ASP A 456 16.21 -1.88 25.10
C ASP A 456 17.19 -1.18 26.06
N TYR A 457 16.99 0.12 26.20
CA TYR A 457 17.79 1.04 27.00
C TYR A 457 17.11 1.46 28.32
N ALA A 458 15.90 0.97 28.63
CA ALA A 458 15.12 1.41 29.78
C ALA A 458 15.83 1.21 31.14
N LYS A 459 16.72 0.21 31.21
CA LYS A 459 17.57 -0.05 32.40
C LYS A 459 19.04 0.30 32.18
N ALA A 460 19.38 0.85 31.02
CA ALA A 460 20.75 1.13 30.66
C ALA A 460 21.33 2.26 31.53
N ASN A 461 22.62 2.16 31.82
CA ASN A 461 23.36 3.16 32.57
C ASN A 461 24.55 3.64 31.74
N VAL A 462 24.63 4.95 31.51
CA VAL A 462 25.74 5.59 30.79
C VAL A 462 26.65 6.28 31.80
N VAL A 463 27.94 5.95 31.78
CA VAL A 463 28.96 6.60 32.61
C VAL A 463 30.05 7.12 31.69
N VAL A 464 30.33 8.41 31.79
CA VAL A 464 31.45 9.07 31.10
C VAL A 464 32.52 9.39 32.14
N THR A 465 33.77 9.03 31.88
CA THR A 465 34.89 9.24 32.81
C THR A 465 36.03 9.93 32.07
N GLU A 466 36.56 11.01 32.64
CA GLU A 466 37.79 11.61 32.12
C GLU A 466 38.97 10.67 32.42
N ARG A 467 39.67 10.20 31.39
CA ARG A 467 40.69 9.16 31.55
C ARG A 467 41.87 9.60 32.41
N SER A 468 42.29 10.86 32.30
CA SER A 468 43.45 11.41 33.02
C SER A 468 43.25 11.48 34.54
N SER A 469 42.06 11.90 34.98
CA SER A 469 41.76 12.13 36.39
C SER A 469 40.94 11.01 37.03
N GLY A 470 40.34 10.13 36.22
CA GLY A 470 39.35 9.15 36.69
C GLY A 470 38.03 9.80 37.13
N ALA A 471 37.85 11.11 36.91
CA ALA A 471 36.67 11.84 37.33
C ALA A 471 35.46 11.45 36.48
N LYS A 472 34.38 11.00 37.14
CA LYS A 472 33.09 10.77 36.50
C LYS A 472 32.47 12.11 36.10
N GLN A 473 32.06 12.21 34.85
CA GLN A 473 31.50 13.42 34.28
C GLN A 473 29.99 13.48 34.52
N LYS A 474 29.48 14.71 34.64
CA LYS A 474 28.04 14.95 34.75
C LYS A 474 27.43 14.88 33.35
N ILE A 475 26.50 13.95 33.18
CA ILE A 475 25.64 13.87 31.99
C ILE A 475 24.18 14.11 32.37
N SER A 476 23.37 14.53 31.41
CA SER A 476 21.96 14.85 31.62
C SER A 476 21.11 14.49 30.41
N ASN A 477 19.78 14.66 30.53
CA ASN A 477 18.81 14.50 29.45
C ASN A 477 18.96 13.18 28.67
N ILE A 478 19.17 12.08 29.39
CA ILE A 478 19.28 10.76 28.76
C ILE A 478 17.94 10.40 28.13
N ARG A 479 17.96 10.10 26.84
CA ARG A 479 16.78 9.68 26.06
C ARG A 479 17.16 8.53 25.15
N TYR A 480 16.19 7.71 24.76
CA TYR A 480 16.39 6.64 23.80
C TYR A 480 15.13 6.52 22.94
N GLU A 481 15.33 6.47 21.63
CA GLU A 481 14.27 6.42 20.63
C GLU A 481 14.74 5.52 19.48
N ASN A 482 13.87 5.32 18.47
CA ASN A 482 14.20 4.54 17.28
C ASN A 482 14.02 5.42 16.04
N ILE A 483 15.04 6.19 15.68
CA ILE A 483 15.02 7.11 14.52
C ILE A 483 16.32 6.97 13.73
N GLY A 484 16.22 6.82 12.39
CA GLY A 484 17.35 6.74 11.46
C GLY A 484 18.14 5.44 11.52
N VAL A 485 18.67 5.13 12.71
CA VAL A 485 19.19 3.82 13.10
C VAL A 485 18.10 3.01 13.80
N PRO A 486 18.21 1.67 13.84
CA PRO A 486 17.21 0.80 14.47
C PRO A 486 17.04 0.98 15.99
N ASN A 487 18.05 1.56 16.65
CA ASN A 487 18.11 1.81 18.08
C ASN A 487 19.13 2.92 18.39
N HIS A 488 18.86 3.77 19.38
CA HIS A 488 19.88 4.64 19.96
C HIS A 488 19.54 5.07 21.39
N ILE A 489 20.58 5.46 22.12
CA ILE A 489 20.51 6.25 23.35
C ILE A 489 21.34 7.52 23.16
N GLN A 490 20.88 8.63 23.72
CA GLN A 490 21.51 9.94 23.61
C GLN A 490 21.53 10.65 24.95
N PHE A 491 22.48 11.57 25.14
CA PHE A 491 22.66 12.31 26.38
C PHE A 491 23.42 13.63 26.16
N ASN A 492 23.21 14.58 27.06
CA ASN A 492 23.96 15.83 27.12
C ASN A 492 25.25 15.64 27.94
N PHE A 493 26.32 16.29 27.49
CA PHE A 493 27.58 16.42 28.22
C PHE A 493 28.12 17.84 28.04
N ASP A 494 27.70 18.74 28.93
CA ASP A 494 27.92 20.18 28.77
C ASP A 494 29.37 20.61 29.07
N ASP A 495 30.08 19.86 29.93
CA ASP A 495 31.45 20.15 30.37
C ASP A 495 32.54 19.47 29.51
N LEU A 496 32.20 19.04 28.30
CA LEU A 496 33.15 18.40 27.39
C LEU A 496 34.28 19.37 27.03
N LYS A 497 35.53 18.95 27.25
CA LYS A 497 36.74 19.70 26.90
C LYS A 497 37.40 19.11 25.66
N LEU A 498 37.86 19.99 24.77
CA LEU A 498 38.65 19.59 23.61
C LEU A 498 40.00 19.00 24.05
N ASN A 499 40.52 18.05 23.26
CA ASN A 499 41.78 17.35 23.47
C ASN A 499 41.87 16.57 24.81
N VAL A 500 40.72 16.26 25.42
CA VAL A 500 40.62 15.40 26.61
C VAL A 500 40.01 14.06 26.20
N ILE A 501 40.57 12.96 26.72
CA ILE A 501 40.06 11.61 26.44
C ILE A 501 39.03 11.23 27.49
N TYR A 502 37.86 10.81 27.02
CA TYR A 502 36.76 10.30 27.83
C TYR A 502 36.50 8.83 27.54
N ASP A 503 36.40 8.03 28.60
CA ASP A 503 35.94 6.65 28.56
C ASP A 503 34.44 6.60 28.82
N VAL A 504 33.70 5.95 27.93
CA VAL A 504 32.25 5.79 28.03
C VAL A 504 31.91 4.33 28.25
N LYS A 505 31.21 4.05 29.33
CA LYS A 505 30.69 2.73 29.67
C LYS A 505 29.16 2.76 29.62
N LEU A 506 28.59 1.86 28.82
CA LEU A 506 27.15 1.66 28.66
C LEU A 506 26.81 0.26 29.17
N SER A 507 26.22 0.16 30.36
CA SER A 507 25.85 -1.12 30.98
C SER A 507 24.34 -1.33 31.01
N ASN A 508 23.91 -2.57 31.26
CA ASN A 508 22.50 -2.95 31.41
C ASN A 508 21.62 -2.69 30.16
N VAL A 509 22.22 -2.71 28.97
CA VAL A 509 21.46 -2.71 27.70
C VAL A 509 20.92 -4.10 27.46
N LEU A 510 19.62 -4.24 27.24
CA LEU A 510 19.03 -5.54 26.94
C LEU A 510 19.02 -5.76 25.42
N VAL A 511 19.86 -6.68 24.94
CA VAL A 511 19.86 -7.11 23.53
C VAL A 511 19.19 -8.47 23.46
N ASN A 512 18.04 -8.54 22.78
CA ASN A 512 17.20 -9.74 22.78
C ASN A 512 16.88 -10.26 24.19
N GLY A 513 16.60 -9.34 25.13
CA GLY A 513 16.32 -9.65 26.53
C GLY A 513 17.54 -10.02 27.37
N GLN A 514 18.73 -10.10 26.78
CA GLN A 514 19.97 -10.44 27.49
C GLN A 514 20.76 -9.18 27.85
N PRO A 515 21.19 -8.99 29.12
CA PRO A 515 22.01 -7.85 29.49
C PRO A 515 23.37 -7.91 28.81
N LYS A 516 23.74 -6.78 28.21
CA LYS A 516 25.03 -6.54 27.56
C LYS A 516 25.65 -5.26 28.11
N GLU A 517 26.97 -5.22 28.03
CA GLU A 517 27.79 -4.07 28.36
C GLU A 517 28.62 -3.70 27.14
N TYR A 518 28.72 -2.41 26.89
CA TYR A 518 29.52 -1.83 25.83
C TYR A 518 30.43 -0.76 26.41
N SER A 519 31.59 -0.57 25.80
CA SER A 519 32.51 0.50 26.17
C SER A 519 33.20 1.04 24.92
N TYR A 520 33.43 2.34 24.90
CA TYR A 520 34.25 3.00 23.90
C TYR A 520 34.92 4.22 24.52
N TRP A 521 35.78 4.88 23.76
CA TRP A 521 36.37 6.15 24.18
C TRP A 521 36.26 7.15 23.06
N PHE A 522 36.36 8.43 23.41
CA PHE A 522 36.49 9.50 22.43
C PHE A 522 37.35 10.64 22.97
N ASN A 523 37.88 11.44 22.07
CA ASN A 523 38.26 12.82 22.32
C ASN A 523 37.75 13.69 21.18
N VAL A 524 37.63 15.00 21.42
CA VAL A 524 37.37 15.95 20.34
C VAL A 524 38.64 16.76 20.10
N ASN A 525 39.33 16.48 18.99
CA ASN A 525 40.60 17.08 18.65
C ASN A 525 40.38 18.49 18.08
N GLY A 526 40.88 19.50 18.79
CA GLY A 526 40.81 20.91 18.38
C GLY A 526 41.97 21.36 17.50
N ARG A 527 42.80 20.42 17.00
CA ARG A 527 44.00 20.69 16.19
C ARG A 527 43.84 20.17 14.77
#